data_AF-A0A415JQW7-F1
#
_entry.id   AF-A0A415JQW7-F1
#
_cell.length_a   1.000
_cell.length_b   1.000
_cell.length_c   1.000
_cell.angle_alpha   90.00
_cell.angle_beta   90.00
_cell.angle_gamma   90.00
#
_symmetry.space_group_name_H-M   'P 1'
#
loop_
_entity.id
_entity.type
_entity.pdbx_description
1 polymer ?
#
loop_
_entity_poly.entity_id
_entity_poly.type
_entity_poly.pdbx_seq_one_letter_code
_entity_poly.pdbx_strand_id
1 'polypeptide(L)'
;MNEEYGLTPYETREILFYKTDNGEVRVEILLYQENLWLTQAKMAELFEVQKAAISKHLKNIFTSGELQEEAVVSKMETTAADGKRYNTKYYNLDAIIAVGYRVNSKKATMFRIWANRVLKEFIIKGYVMDDARLREPENLFGKDYFEEQLERIRDIRSSERRFYQKITDIYSQCSADYDVNSPVTKGFFATVQNKLHYAVTHHTAAEIVYGRADSTKPNMGLTTWKNAPQGRIRKSDVSIAKNYLNEEDILHDKGKVTAAIAKAFAESEFEKFRVLQDRTYQSDFDRLVANIEENSKQTK
;
A
#
# COMPACT_ATOMS: atom_id res chain seq x y z
N MET A 1 23.32 -8.48 -0.36
CA MET A 1 24.09 -8.13 0.85
C MET A 1 23.78 -6.68 1.16
N ASN A 2 23.01 -6.45 2.23
CA ASN A 2 22.93 -5.24 3.09
C ASN A 2 21.62 -5.32 3.88
N GLU A 3 21.68 -5.96 5.06
CA GLU A 3 20.59 -6.10 6.05
C GLU A 3 20.44 -4.86 6.95
N GLU A 4 20.64 -3.64 6.43
CA GLU A 4 20.76 -2.42 7.26
C GLU A 4 19.59 -1.42 7.12
N TYR A 5 18.43 -1.85 6.62
CA TYR A 5 17.21 -1.06 6.68
C TYR A 5 16.35 -1.49 7.88
N GLY A 6 16.36 -0.69 8.97
CA GLY A 6 15.33 -0.78 10.01
C GLY A 6 15.76 -0.67 11.48
N LEU A 7 17.02 -0.43 11.81
CA LEU A 7 17.39 -0.21 13.23
C LEU A 7 17.05 1.23 13.63
N THR A 8 15.89 1.44 14.27
CA THR A 8 15.61 2.72 14.93
C THR A 8 16.69 2.97 16.00
N PRO A 9 17.43 4.10 15.96
CA PRO A 9 18.38 4.46 17.01
C PRO A 9 17.66 4.55 18.36
N TYR A 10 18.39 4.44 19.47
CA TYR A 10 17.82 4.75 20.80
C TYR A 10 17.41 6.21 20.84
N GLU A 11 16.13 6.46 20.65
CA GLU A 11 15.59 7.81 20.60
C GLU A 11 14.47 7.97 21.62
N THR A 12 14.75 8.82 22.60
CA THR A 12 13.75 9.27 23.57
C THR A 12 12.90 10.33 22.92
N ARG A 13 11.57 10.15 22.94
CA ARG A 13 10.63 11.05 22.27
C ARG A 13 9.37 11.22 23.10
N GLU A 14 8.71 12.37 23.00
CA GLU A 14 7.42 12.59 23.63
C GLU A 14 6.29 12.22 22.66
N ILE A 15 5.40 11.32 23.06
CA ILE A 15 4.25 10.90 22.25
C ILE A 15 2.94 11.26 22.92
N LEU A 16 2.05 11.91 22.15
CA LEU A 16 0.64 12.04 22.49
C LEU A 16 -0.07 10.70 22.26
N PHE A 17 -0.58 10.09 23.32
CA PHE A 17 -1.35 8.85 23.22
C PHE A 17 -2.83 9.11 22.89
N TYR A 18 -3.48 9.99 23.67
CA TYR A 18 -4.87 10.37 23.45
C TYR A 18 -5.20 11.70 24.15
N LYS A 19 -6.27 12.35 23.68
CA LYS A 19 -6.80 13.59 24.27
C LYS A 19 -7.99 13.27 25.16
N THR A 20 -8.02 13.86 26.35
CA THR A 20 -9.15 13.83 27.28
C THR A 20 -9.80 15.21 27.35
N ASP A 21 -11.02 15.27 27.88
CA ASP A 21 -11.73 16.55 28.08
C ASP A 21 -10.95 17.54 28.96
N ASN A 22 -10.08 17.03 29.84
CA ASN A 22 -9.22 17.81 30.73
C ASN A 22 -7.82 18.09 30.14
N GLY A 23 -7.56 17.77 28.87
CA GLY A 23 -6.28 18.00 28.20
C GLY A 23 -5.67 16.78 27.52
N GLU A 24 -4.52 17.00 26.89
CA GLU A 24 -3.74 16.01 26.15
C GLU A 24 -2.86 15.17 27.07
N VAL A 25 -2.86 13.84 26.91
CA VAL A 25 -1.97 12.93 27.66
C VAL A 25 -0.74 12.65 26.81
N ARG A 26 0.35 13.34 27.14
CA ARG A 26 1.66 13.15 26.53
C ARG A 26 2.54 12.39 27.50
N VAL A 27 3.23 11.38 26.97
CA VAL A 27 4.18 10.57 27.75
C VAL A 27 5.45 10.42 26.95
N GLU A 28 6.57 10.67 27.62
CA GLU A 28 7.89 10.39 27.09
C GLU A 28 8.10 8.88 26.97
N ILE A 29 8.43 8.45 25.76
CA ILE A 29 8.65 7.07 25.39
C ILE A 29 10.08 6.89 24.87
N LEU A 30 10.52 5.64 24.84
CA LEU A 30 11.72 5.25 24.11
C LEU A 30 11.29 4.43 22.88
N LEU A 31 11.74 4.83 21.69
CA LEU A 31 11.60 4.04 20.47
C LEU A 31 12.90 3.27 20.21
N TYR A 32 12.80 1.96 20.09
CA TYR A 32 13.95 1.09 19.82
C TYR A 32 13.50 -0.23 19.19
N GLN A 33 14.18 -0.67 18.12
CA GLN A 33 13.85 -1.85 17.33
C GLN A 33 12.37 -1.90 16.92
N GLU A 34 11.88 -0.80 16.32
CA GLU A 34 10.48 -0.66 15.89
C GLU A 34 9.44 -0.85 17.00
N ASN A 35 9.86 -0.81 18.27
CA ASN A 35 8.99 -1.00 19.41
C ASN A 35 9.00 0.22 20.33
N LEU A 36 7.90 0.38 21.05
CA LEU A 36 7.71 1.43 22.04
C LEU A 36 7.99 0.85 23.42
N TRP A 37 8.86 1.52 24.16
CA TRP A 37 9.32 1.07 25.47
C TRP A 37 8.97 2.09 26.55
N LEU A 38 8.39 1.61 27.65
CA LEU A 38 8.11 2.41 28.85
C LEU A 38 8.67 1.76 30.11
N THR A 39 9.06 2.61 31.07
CA THR A 39 9.32 2.16 32.44
C THR A 39 7.99 2.03 33.21
N GLN A 40 8.00 1.31 34.33
CA GLN A 40 6.82 1.24 35.21
C GLN A 40 6.37 2.62 35.73
N ALA A 41 7.31 3.56 35.88
CA ALA A 41 6.99 4.92 36.30
C ALA A 41 6.23 5.69 35.22
N LYS A 42 6.67 5.58 33.95
CA LYS A 42 5.96 6.20 32.82
C LYS A 42 4.62 5.52 32.52
N MET A 43 4.49 4.21 32.72
CA MET A 43 3.18 3.53 32.67
C MET A 43 2.23 4.01 33.78
N ALA A 44 2.76 4.26 34.98
CA ALA A 44 1.99 4.80 36.09
C ALA A 44 1.47 6.22 35.80
N GLU A 45 2.29 7.06 35.16
CA GLU A 45 1.90 8.37 34.64
C GLU A 45 0.82 8.25 33.54
N LEU A 46 1.05 7.40 32.53
CA LEU A 46 0.12 7.19 31.41
C LEU A 46 -1.30 6.79 31.86
N PHE A 47 -1.39 5.93 32.87
CA PHE A 47 -2.65 5.39 33.37
C PHE A 47 -3.15 6.08 34.65
N GLU A 48 -2.44 7.08 35.16
CA GLU A 48 -2.77 7.82 36.38
C GLU A 48 -3.03 6.88 37.57
N VAL A 49 -2.07 5.98 37.81
CA VAL A 49 -2.09 5.03 38.93
C VAL A 49 -0.74 4.99 39.64
N GLN A 50 -0.69 4.38 40.82
CA GLN A 50 0.57 4.18 41.51
C GLN A 50 1.43 3.12 40.80
N LYS A 51 2.76 3.32 40.80
CA LYS A 51 3.73 2.33 40.28
C LYS A 51 3.51 0.93 40.85
N ALA A 52 3.12 0.82 42.12
CA ALA A 52 2.82 -0.46 42.77
C ALA A 52 1.68 -1.24 42.08
N ALA A 53 0.67 -0.55 41.55
CA ALA A 53 -0.40 -1.17 40.77
C ALA A 53 0.13 -1.75 39.45
N ILE A 54 1.00 -1.01 38.75
CA ILE A 54 1.67 -1.49 37.52
C ILE A 54 2.51 -2.73 37.83
N SER A 55 3.32 -2.69 38.89
CA SER A 55 4.14 -3.85 39.30
C SER A 55 3.28 -5.08 39.60
N LYS A 56 2.13 -4.90 40.27
CA LYS A 56 1.17 -5.98 40.55
C LYS A 56 0.60 -6.57 39.27
N HIS A 57 0.16 -5.74 38.32
CA HIS A 57 -0.40 -6.21 37.06
C HIS A 57 0.63 -6.97 36.21
N LEU A 58 1.85 -6.45 36.08
CA LEU A 58 2.95 -7.12 35.37
C LEU A 58 3.27 -8.49 35.99
N LYS A 59 3.38 -8.55 37.32
CA LYS A 59 3.61 -9.83 38.03
C LYS A 59 2.53 -10.85 37.69
N ASN A 60 1.26 -10.44 37.70
CA ASN A 60 0.14 -11.32 37.38
C ASN A 60 0.17 -11.79 35.92
N ILE A 61 0.49 -10.89 34.98
CA ILE A 61 0.60 -11.20 33.54
C ILE A 61 1.66 -12.28 33.29
N PHE A 62 2.82 -12.16 33.92
CA PHE A 62 3.90 -13.14 33.78
C PHE A 62 3.57 -14.45 34.50
N THR A 63 2.96 -14.37 35.69
CA THR A 63 2.57 -15.57 36.44
C THR A 63 1.50 -16.39 35.70
N SER A 64 0.58 -15.72 35.00
CA SER A 64 -0.45 -16.40 34.19
C SER A 64 0.08 -16.92 32.85
N GLY A 65 1.32 -16.60 32.48
CA GLY A 65 1.90 -16.97 31.19
C GLY A 65 1.28 -16.24 29.99
N GLU A 66 0.58 -15.12 30.21
CA GLU A 66 -0.01 -14.34 29.09
C GLU A 66 1.08 -13.71 28.23
N LEU A 67 2.14 -13.21 28.88
CA LEU A 67 3.35 -12.74 28.23
C LEU A 67 4.56 -13.41 28.89
N GLN A 68 5.59 -13.67 28.09
CA GLN A 68 6.89 -14.15 28.57
C GLN A 68 7.75 -12.93 28.93
N GLU A 69 8.30 -12.87 30.16
CA GLU A 69 9.03 -11.69 30.65
C GLU A 69 10.23 -11.37 29.74
N GLU A 70 10.93 -12.37 29.25
CA GLU A 70 12.11 -12.24 28.39
C GLU A 70 11.79 -11.63 27.02
N ALA A 71 10.56 -11.80 26.53
CA ALA A 71 10.14 -11.27 25.23
C ALA A 71 9.72 -9.80 25.30
N VAL A 72 9.22 -9.34 26.45
CA VAL A 72 8.59 -8.03 26.60
C VAL A 72 9.34 -7.08 27.54
N VAL A 73 10.39 -7.56 28.20
CA VAL A 73 11.22 -6.78 29.12
C VAL A 73 12.66 -6.68 28.64
N SER A 74 13.15 -5.44 28.56
CA SER A 74 14.55 -5.17 28.30
C SER A 74 15.16 -4.39 29.46
N LYS A 75 16.41 -4.72 29.82
CA LYS A 75 17.20 -3.97 30.82
C LYS A 75 18.12 -3.04 30.06
N MET A 76 17.94 -1.74 30.26
CA MET A 76 18.74 -0.72 29.58
C MET A 76 19.49 0.10 30.62
N GLU A 77 20.74 0.44 30.33
CA GLU A 77 21.52 1.36 31.16
C GLU A 77 21.01 2.78 30.95
N THR A 78 20.51 3.40 32.01
CA THR A 78 20.11 4.81 31.97
C THR A 78 21.00 5.60 32.93
N THR A 79 21.61 6.67 32.45
CA THR A 79 22.32 7.64 33.29
C THR A 79 21.27 8.56 33.90
N ALA A 80 21.08 8.49 35.22
CA ALA A 80 20.18 9.42 35.89
C ALA A 80 20.85 10.80 36.07
N ALA A 81 20.05 11.79 36.47
CA ALA A 81 20.51 13.17 36.70
C ALA A 81 21.61 13.31 37.78
N ASP A 82 21.84 12.25 38.57
CA ASP A 82 22.89 12.14 39.57
C ASP A 82 24.23 11.60 39.00
N GLY A 83 24.31 11.36 37.69
CA GLY A 83 25.48 10.81 37.00
C GLY A 83 25.71 9.31 37.22
N LYS A 84 24.82 8.62 37.96
CA LYS A 84 24.93 7.17 38.20
C LYS A 84 24.17 6.40 37.12
N ARG A 85 24.76 5.27 36.70
CA ARG A 85 24.13 4.32 35.79
C ARG A 85 23.23 3.37 36.56
N TYR A 86 21.96 3.35 36.21
CA TYR A 86 20.99 2.41 36.76
C TYR A 86 20.52 1.45 35.66
N ASN A 87 20.47 0.16 36.00
CA ASN A 87 19.82 -0.84 35.16
C ASN A 87 18.30 -0.72 35.34
N THR A 88 17.66 -0.04 34.40
CA THR A 88 16.21 0.18 34.43
C THR A 88 15.51 -0.83 33.54
N LYS A 89 14.43 -1.44 34.05
CA LYS A 89 13.56 -2.32 33.25
C LYS A 89 12.61 -1.49 32.40
N TYR A 90 12.62 -1.74 31.10
CA TYR A 90 11.70 -1.22 30.10
C TYR A 90 10.76 -2.33 29.63
N TYR A 91 9.53 -1.94 29.33
CA TYR A 91 8.44 -2.83 28.93
C TYR A 91 7.94 -2.39 27.56
N ASN A 92 7.83 -3.33 26.63
CA ASN A 92 7.42 -3.06 25.25
C ASN A 92 5.91 -2.75 25.13
N LEU A 93 5.45 -2.50 23.89
CA LEU A 93 4.05 -2.18 23.62
C LEU A 93 3.07 -3.26 24.10
N ASP A 94 3.40 -4.55 23.97
CA ASP A 94 2.52 -5.65 24.37
C ASP A 94 2.26 -5.64 25.88
N ALA A 95 3.31 -5.43 26.67
CA ALA A 95 3.19 -5.30 28.11
C ALA A 95 2.38 -4.06 28.51
N ILE A 96 2.56 -2.93 27.81
CA ILE A 96 1.81 -1.69 28.05
C ILE A 96 0.32 -1.89 27.77
N ILE A 97 -0.02 -2.55 26.66
CA ILE A 97 -1.40 -2.90 26.29
C ILE A 97 -1.99 -3.83 27.35
N ALA A 98 -1.30 -4.91 27.69
CA ALA A 98 -1.78 -5.90 28.66
C ALA A 98 -2.05 -5.28 30.04
N VAL A 99 -1.22 -4.34 30.49
CA VAL A 99 -1.46 -3.57 31.71
C VAL A 99 -2.63 -2.60 31.55
N GLY A 100 -2.69 -1.87 30.43
CA GLY A 100 -3.77 -0.91 30.14
C GLY A 100 -5.17 -1.54 30.15
N TYR A 101 -5.30 -2.82 29.78
CA TYR A 101 -6.57 -3.55 29.88
C TYR A 101 -6.94 -4.01 31.29
N ARG A 102 -5.98 -4.07 32.21
CA ARG A 102 -6.19 -4.51 33.61
C ARG A 102 -6.33 -3.37 34.61
N VAL A 103 -5.77 -2.20 34.28
CA VAL A 103 -5.84 -1.03 35.15
C VAL A 103 -7.26 -0.45 35.15
N ASN A 104 -7.79 -0.21 36.36
CA ASN A 104 -9.08 0.44 36.56
C ASN A 104 -8.89 1.93 36.86
N SER A 105 -8.69 2.73 35.82
CA SER A 105 -8.65 4.19 35.91
C SER A 105 -9.37 4.84 34.72
N LYS A 106 -9.76 6.12 34.85
CA LYS A 106 -10.37 6.88 33.75
C LYS A 106 -9.43 6.94 32.54
N LYS A 107 -8.13 7.14 32.79
CA LYS A 107 -7.07 7.17 31.77
C LYS A 107 -6.91 5.81 31.08
N ALA A 108 -6.91 4.71 31.82
CA ALA A 108 -6.89 3.37 31.23
C ALA A 108 -8.16 3.08 30.39
N THR A 109 -9.33 3.56 30.82
CA THR A 109 -10.56 3.48 30.00
C THR A 109 -10.43 4.24 28.69
N MET A 110 -9.88 5.45 28.71
CA MET A 110 -9.66 6.25 27.50
C MET A 110 -8.62 5.61 26.58
N PHE A 111 -7.55 5.04 27.14
CA PHE A 111 -6.59 4.25 26.38
C PHE A 111 -7.25 3.07 25.67
N ARG A 112 -8.12 2.30 26.34
CA ARG A 112 -8.87 1.20 25.72
C ARG A 112 -9.82 1.67 24.62
N ILE A 113 -10.50 2.80 24.81
CA ILE A 113 -11.38 3.40 23.78
C ILE A 113 -10.55 3.77 22.54
N TRP A 114 -9.39 4.41 22.75
CA TRP A 114 -8.47 4.76 21.68
C TRP A 114 -7.93 3.52 20.95
N ALA A 115 -7.45 2.51 21.69
CA ALA A 115 -6.92 1.27 21.12
C ALA A 115 -7.99 0.53 20.30
N ASN A 116 -9.22 0.42 20.82
CA ASN A 116 -10.34 -0.17 20.10
C ASN A 116 -10.70 0.61 18.83
N ARG A 117 -10.60 1.95 18.84
CA ARG A 117 -10.83 2.78 17.65
C ARG A 117 -9.77 2.51 16.58
N VAL A 118 -8.50 2.45 16.96
CA VAL A 118 -7.37 2.11 16.08
C VAL A 118 -7.57 0.74 15.46
N LEU A 119 -7.87 -0.28 16.27
CA LEU A 119 -8.12 -1.63 15.78
C LEU A 119 -9.34 -1.70 14.85
N LYS A 120 -10.43 -1.04 15.21
CA LYS A 120 -11.65 -0.97 14.38
C LYS A 120 -11.37 -0.31 13.03
N GLU A 121 -10.62 0.79 13.04
CA GLU A 121 -10.22 1.48 11.81
C GLU A 121 -9.36 0.58 10.93
N PHE A 122 -8.37 -0.11 11.51
CA PHE A 122 -7.56 -1.09 10.78
C PHE A 122 -8.41 -2.20 10.16
N ILE A 123 -9.32 -2.80 10.92
CA ILE A 123 -10.18 -3.90 10.43
C ILE A 123 -11.09 -3.42 9.29
N ILE A 124 -11.62 -2.20 9.36
CA ILE A 124 -12.56 -1.67 8.34
C ILE A 124 -11.82 -1.18 7.09
N LYS A 125 -10.72 -0.44 7.25
CA LYS A 125 -10.02 0.24 6.15
C LYS A 125 -8.81 -0.52 5.63
N GLY A 126 -8.27 -1.46 6.39
CA GLY A 126 -7.01 -2.16 6.12
C GLY A 126 -5.75 -1.37 6.50
N TYR A 127 -5.88 -0.16 7.05
CA TYR A 127 -4.76 0.67 7.50
C TYR A 127 -5.20 1.67 8.59
N VAL A 128 -4.24 2.18 9.35
CA VAL A 128 -4.42 3.28 10.32
C VAL A 128 -3.43 4.38 9.97
N MET A 129 -3.87 5.62 10.04
CA MET A 129 -3.07 6.78 9.66
C MET A 129 -3.24 7.90 10.68
N ASP A 130 -2.13 8.49 11.12
CA ASP A 130 -2.14 9.70 11.94
C ASP A 130 -1.91 10.93 11.05
N ASP A 131 -3.00 11.51 10.55
CA ASP A 131 -2.98 12.64 9.61
C ASP A 131 -2.27 13.87 10.20
N ALA A 132 -2.37 14.09 11.51
CA ALA A 132 -1.75 15.24 12.16
C ALA A 132 -0.22 15.11 12.12
N ARG A 133 0.31 13.93 12.45
CA ARG A 133 1.75 13.66 12.37
C ARG A 133 2.28 13.66 10.94
N LEU A 134 1.47 13.25 9.96
CA LEU A 134 1.86 13.28 8.55
C LEU A 134 1.96 14.70 7.98
N ARG A 135 1.14 15.64 8.47
CA ARG A 135 1.20 17.05 8.05
C ARG A 135 2.38 17.81 8.63
N GLU A 136 2.92 17.35 9.76
CA GLU A 136 4.04 17.97 10.47
C GLU A 136 5.28 17.05 10.43
N PRO A 137 5.94 16.92 9.25
CA PRO A 137 7.02 15.94 9.04
C PRO A 137 8.27 16.19 9.88
N GLU A 138 8.43 17.38 10.44
CA GLU A 138 9.63 17.73 11.23
C GLU A 138 9.75 16.97 12.56
N ASN A 139 8.67 16.39 13.09
CA ASN A 139 8.65 16.01 14.50
C ASN A 139 8.74 14.51 14.83
N LEU A 140 8.32 13.58 13.96
CA LEU A 140 8.08 12.21 14.46
C LEU A 140 8.50 11.00 13.62
N PHE A 141 8.73 11.10 12.31
CA PHE A 141 9.12 9.91 11.52
C PHE A 141 10.19 10.19 10.45
N GLY A 142 10.84 11.36 10.52
CA GLY A 142 11.82 11.77 9.51
C GLY A 142 11.17 12.06 8.16
N LYS A 143 11.96 12.62 7.23
CA LYS A 143 11.52 12.84 5.85
C LYS A 143 11.18 11.52 5.13
N ASP A 144 11.80 10.44 5.57
CA ASP A 144 11.76 9.13 4.92
C ASP A 144 10.42 8.41 5.09
N TYR A 145 9.68 8.61 6.19
CA TYR A 145 8.41 7.90 6.41
C TYR A 145 7.31 8.31 5.41
N PHE A 146 7.22 9.58 5.06
CA PHE A 146 6.27 9.99 4.02
C PHE A 146 6.65 9.41 2.65
N GLU A 147 7.95 9.35 2.35
CA GLU A 147 8.46 8.73 1.12
C GLU A 147 8.22 7.22 1.09
N GLU A 148 8.43 6.52 2.22
CA GLU A 148 8.15 5.09 2.39
C GLU A 148 6.66 4.79 2.24
N GLN A 149 5.78 5.61 2.83
CA GLN A 149 4.34 5.46 2.66
C GLN A 149 3.91 5.70 1.20
N LEU A 150 4.52 6.69 0.54
CA LEU A 150 4.33 6.89 -0.91
C LEU A 150 4.82 5.70 -1.72
N GLU A 151 5.94 5.09 -1.34
CA GLU A 151 6.50 3.89 -1.97
C GLU A 151 5.57 2.68 -1.79
N ARG A 152 5.11 2.40 -0.56
CA ARG A 152 4.10 1.35 -0.31
C ARG A 152 2.81 1.59 -1.10
N ILE A 153 2.32 2.84 -1.14
CA ILE A 153 1.15 3.20 -1.97
C ILE A 153 1.46 2.96 -3.45
N ARG A 154 2.65 3.32 -3.92
CA ARG A 154 3.09 3.08 -5.30
C ARG A 154 3.17 1.59 -5.58
N ASP A 155 3.66 0.77 -4.65
CA ASP A 155 3.68 -0.69 -4.79
C ASP A 155 2.28 -1.29 -4.86
N ILE A 156 1.37 -0.86 -3.98
CA ILE A 156 -0.05 -1.25 -4.03
C ILE A 156 -0.68 -0.84 -5.37
N ARG A 157 -0.39 0.37 -5.85
CA ARG A 157 -0.88 0.90 -7.14
C ARG A 157 -0.20 0.25 -8.35
N SER A 158 1.03 -0.21 -8.19
CA SER A 158 1.80 -0.96 -9.19
C SER A 158 1.34 -2.40 -9.31
N SER A 159 0.30 -2.82 -8.58
CA SER A 159 -0.53 -3.91 -9.06
C SER A 159 -1.05 -3.49 -10.44
N GLU A 160 -0.32 -3.86 -11.49
CA GLU A 160 -0.58 -3.51 -12.88
C GLU A 160 -2.08 -3.64 -13.20
N ARG A 161 -2.71 -4.66 -12.61
CA ARG A 161 -4.15 -4.90 -12.64
C ARG A 161 -5.01 -3.67 -12.36
N ARG A 162 -4.75 -2.87 -11.32
CA ARG A 162 -5.57 -1.69 -10.99
C ARG A 162 -5.30 -0.52 -11.93
N PHE A 163 -4.06 -0.37 -12.42
CA PHE A 163 -3.71 0.65 -13.40
C PHE A 163 -4.35 0.34 -14.77
N TYR A 164 -4.21 -0.90 -15.26
CA TYR A 164 -4.91 -1.39 -16.44
C TYR A 164 -6.43 -1.23 -16.30
N GLN A 165 -6.99 -1.58 -15.14
CA GLN A 165 -8.44 -1.43 -14.89
C GLN A 165 -8.90 0.03 -14.97
N LYS A 166 -8.10 0.99 -14.49
CA LYS A 166 -8.43 2.41 -14.66
C LYS A 166 -8.38 2.88 -16.11
N ILE A 167 -7.40 2.44 -16.89
CA ILE A 167 -7.33 2.78 -18.32
C ILE A 167 -8.53 2.19 -19.06
N THR A 168 -8.90 0.94 -18.78
CA THR A 168 -10.09 0.32 -19.37
C THR A 168 -11.36 1.05 -18.97
N ASP A 169 -11.48 1.45 -17.70
CA ASP A 169 -12.65 2.17 -17.19
C ASP A 169 -12.79 3.53 -17.87
N ILE A 170 -11.71 4.33 -17.97
CA ILE A 170 -11.72 5.63 -18.66
C ILE A 170 -12.09 5.47 -20.14
N TYR A 171 -11.48 4.51 -20.85
CA TYR A 171 -11.79 4.28 -22.25
C TYR A 171 -13.27 3.89 -22.46
N SER A 172 -13.82 3.07 -21.57
CA SER A 172 -15.24 2.70 -21.59
C SER A 172 -16.19 3.86 -21.28
N GLN A 173 -15.79 4.78 -20.40
CA GLN A 173 -16.60 5.93 -19.99
C GLN A 173 -16.56 7.07 -21.01
N CYS A 174 -15.43 7.24 -21.71
CA CYS A 174 -15.24 8.33 -22.66
C CYS A 174 -15.60 7.96 -24.11
N SER A 175 -15.80 6.67 -24.42
CA SER A 175 -16.24 6.24 -25.76
C SER A 175 -17.77 6.16 -25.80
N ALA A 176 -18.40 7.06 -26.55
CA ALA A 176 -19.87 7.09 -26.70
C ALA A 176 -20.45 5.78 -27.28
N ASP A 177 -19.65 5.05 -28.06
CA ASP A 177 -19.97 3.82 -28.77
C ASP A 177 -19.05 2.64 -28.36
N TYR A 178 -18.70 2.55 -27.07
CA TYR A 178 -17.86 1.46 -26.55
C TYR A 178 -18.44 0.07 -26.84
N ASP A 179 -17.76 -0.71 -27.68
CA ASP A 179 -18.00 -2.14 -27.87
C ASP A 179 -16.71 -2.94 -27.63
N VAL A 180 -16.72 -3.81 -26.62
CA VAL A 180 -15.61 -4.68 -26.25
C VAL A 180 -15.17 -5.60 -27.39
N ASN A 181 -16.07 -5.89 -28.33
CA ASN A 181 -15.79 -6.76 -29.48
C ASN A 181 -15.25 -6.01 -30.69
N SER A 182 -15.33 -4.68 -30.70
CA SER A 182 -14.87 -3.84 -31.81
C SER A 182 -13.38 -4.04 -32.10
N PRO A 183 -12.98 -4.17 -33.38
CA PRO A 183 -11.57 -4.21 -33.78
C PRO A 183 -10.78 -3.01 -33.26
N VAL A 184 -11.42 -1.84 -33.17
CA VAL A 184 -10.81 -0.59 -32.69
C VAL A 184 -10.46 -0.68 -31.21
N THR A 185 -11.39 -1.15 -30.38
CA THR A 185 -11.19 -1.34 -28.94
C THR A 185 -10.15 -2.41 -28.64
N LYS A 186 -10.16 -3.52 -29.40
CA LYS A 186 -9.11 -4.56 -29.30
C LYS A 186 -7.72 -4.01 -29.68
N GLY A 187 -7.65 -3.19 -30.73
CA GLY A 187 -6.42 -2.51 -31.16
C GLY A 187 -5.89 -1.53 -30.12
N PHE A 188 -6.77 -0.73 -29.52
CA PHE A 188 -6.43 0.19 -28.43
C PHE A 188 -5.82 -0.55 -27.24
N PHE A 189 -6.51 -1.58 -26.72
CA PHE A 189 -6.01 -2.34 -25.57
C PHE A 189 -4.70 -3.08 -25.86
N ALA A 190 -4.55 -3.68 -27.05
CA ALA A 190 -3.30 -4.29 -27.47
C ALA A 190 -2.16 -3.27 -27.53
N THR A 191 -2.44 -2.06 -28.01
CA THR A 191 -1.45 -0.97 -28.10
C THR A 191 -1.03 -0.47 -26.73
N VAL A 192 -1.98 -0.21 -25.82
CA VAL A 192 -1.71 0.20 -24.43
C VAL A 192 -0.90 -0.88 -23.72
N GLN A 193 -1.28 -2.15 -23.87
CA GLN A 193 -0.58 -3.27 -23.26
C GLN A 193 0.86 -3.41 -23.75
N ASN A 194 1.08 -3.31 -25.07
CA ASN A 194 2.41 -3.38 -25.65
C ASN A 194 3.33 -2.23 -25.20
N LYS A 195 2.78 -1.02 -25.07
CA LYS A 195 3.50 0.15 -24.58
C LYS A 195 3.87 0.02 -23.11
N LEU A 196 3.03 -0.60 -22.29
CA LEU A 196 3.34 -0.89 -20.89
C LEU A 196 4.44 -1.93 -20.74
N HIS A 197 4.41 -3.01 -21.54
CA HIS A 197 5.51 -3.96 -21.61
C HIS A 197 6.84 -3.28 -21.94
N TYR A 198 6.84 -2.36 -22.92
CA TYR A 198 8.03 -1.58 -23.27
C TYR A 198 8.47 -0.63 -22.16
N ALA A 199 7.53 -0.01 -21.44
CA ALA A 199 7.88 0.95 -20.39
C ALA A 199 8.44 0.29 -19.13
N VAL A 200 8.14 -1.00 -18.89
CA VAL A 200 8.66 -1.79 -17.75
C VAL A 200 9.95 -2.51 -18.11
N THR A 201 10.03 -3.06 -19.33
CA THR A 201 11.12 -3.98 -19.71
C THR A 201 12.05 -3.43 -20.79
N HIS A 202 11.75 -2.27 -21.38
CA HIS A 202 12.36 -1.75 -22.61
C HIS A 202 12.20 -2.65 -23.84
N HIS A 203 11.27 -3.62 -23.80
CA HIS A 203 10.97 -4.53 -24.89
C HIS A 203 9.47 -4.55 -25.17
N THR A 204 9.09 -4.59 -26.44
CA THR A 204 7.71 -4.84 -26.85
C THR A 204 7.28 -6.27 -26.51
N ALA A 205 5.97 -6.53 -26.47
CA ALA A 205 5.41 -7.86 -26.27
C ALA A 205 5.99 -8.90 -27.25
N ALA A 206 6.21 -8.50 -28.51
CA ALA A 206 6.80 -9.37 -29.52
C ALA A 206 8.29 -9.66 -29.22
N GLU A 207 9.06 -8.65 -28.83
CA GLU A 207 10.48 -8.80 -28.48
C GLU A 207 10.66 -9.62 -27.20
N ILE A 208 9.75 -9.48 -26.22
CA ILE A 208 9.73 -10.32 -25.01
C ILE A 208 9.52 -11.78 -25.38
N VAL A 209 8.49 -12.10 -26.18
CA VAL A 209 8.22 -13.48 -26.57
C VAL A 209 9.37 -14.02 -27.42
N TYR A 210 9.87 -13.25 -28.38
CA TYR A 210 10.96 -13.67 -29.26
C TYR A 210 12.28 -13.91 -28.49
N GLY A 211 12.62 -13.03 -27.55
CA GLY A 211 13.87 -13.11 -26.80
C GLY A 211 13.85 -14.09 -25.63
N ARG A 212 12.66 -14.42 -25.10
CA ARG A 212 12.52 -15.23 -23.88
C ARG A 212 11.93 -16.63 -24.11
N ALA A 213 11.21 -16.86 -25.21
CA ALA A 213 10.72 -18.18 -25.56
C ALA A 213 11.86 -19.08 -26.04
N ASP A 214 12.21 -20.09 -25.23
CA ASP A 214 13.36 -20.95 -25.49
C ASP A 214 13.04 -22.40 -25.15
N SER A 215 12.98 -23.26 -26.18
CA SER A 215 12.66 -24.69 -26.04
C SER A 215 13.63 -25.47 -25.16
N THR A 216 14.83 -24.95 -24.91
CA THR A 216 15.83 -25.58 -24.04
C THR A 216 15.61 -25.29 -22.56
N LYS A 217 14.80 -24.27 -22.24
CA LYS A 217 14.45 -23.90 -20.86
C LYS A 217 13.22 -24.67 -20.36
N PRO A 218 13.12 -24.91 -19.04
CA PRO A 218 11.89 -25.43 -18.44
C PRO A 218 10.68 -24.58 -18.88
N ASN A 219 9.58 -25.24 -19.25
CA ASN A 219 8.34 -24.59 -19.71
C ASN A 219 8.54 -23.59 -20.87
N MET A 220 9.57 -23.76 -21.70
CA MET A 220 9.97 -22.82 -22.74
C MET A 220 10.32 -21.39 -22.26
N GLY A 221 10.65 -21.23 -20.98
CA GLY A 221 10.90 -19.91 -20.36
C GLY A 221 9.65 -19.22 -19.80
N LEU A 222 8.48 -19.89 -19.80
CA LEU A 222 7.27 -19.39 -19.16
C LEU A 222 7.40 -19.40 -17.63
N THR A 223 7.05 -18.28 -17.00
CA THR A 223 7.11 -18.03 -15.55
C THR A 223 5.73 -18.17 -14.91
N THR A 224 4.67 -17.84 -15.66
CA THR A 224 3.28 -17.91 -15.22
C THR A 224 2.34 -18.28 -16.37
N TRP A 225 1.24 -18.98 -16.07
CA TRP A 225 0.16 -19.33 -16.99
C TRP A 225 -1.11 -19.60 -16.18
N LYS A 226 -2.25 -19.80 -16.84
CA LYS A 226 -3.58 -19.82 -16.19
C LYS A 226 -3.70 -20.72 -14.95
N ASN A 227 -2.92 -21.81 -14.89
CA ASN A 227 -2.88 -22.76 -13.78
C ASN A 227 -1.44 -22.99 -13.28
N ALA A 228 -0.54 -22.01 -13.37
CA ALA A 228 0.82 -22.16 -12.86
C ALA A 228 0.84 -22.31 -11.31
N PRO A 229 1.83 -23.04 -10.74
CA PRO A 229 2.85 -23.83 -11.42
C PRO A 229 2.36 -25.24 -11.82
N GLN A 230 1.16 -25.65 -11.36
CA GLN A 230 0.60 -26.98 -11.60
C GLN A 230 -0.52 -26.96 -12.64
N GLY A 231 -0.18 -27.18 -13.90
CA GLY A 231 -1.16 -27.30 -14.97
C GLY A 231 -0.55 -27.33 -16.36
N ARG A 232 -1.28 -27.92 -17.33
CA ARG A 232 -0.82 -28.06 -18.71
C ARG A 232 -0.75 -26.71 -19.43
N ILE A 233 0.41 -26.41 -20.03
CA ILE A 233 0.65 -25.24 -20.89
C ILE A 233 -0.11 -25.43 -22.21
N ARG A 234 -0.85 -24.40 -22.63
CA ARG A 234 -1.58 -24.37 -23.90
C ARG A 234 -0.83 -23.54 -24.93
N LYS A 235 -1.07 -23.81 -26.22
CA LYS A 235 -0.50 -23.02 -27.33
C LYS A 235 -0.79 -21.51 -27.19
N SER A 236 -1.96 -21.16 -26.69
CA SER A 236 -2.36 -19.76 -26.44
C SER A 236 -1.52 -19.08 -25.35
N ASP A 237 -0.95 -19.84 -24.40
CA ASP A 237 -0.16 -19.28 -23.30
C ASP A 237 1.23 -18.84 -23.79
N VAL A 238 1.72 -19.46 -24.87
CA VAL A 238 3.04 -19.22 -25.47
C VAL A 238 3.09 -17.87 -26.19
N SER A 239 1.97 -17.39 -26.72
CA SER A 239 1.87 -16.11 -27.43
C SER A 239 1.68 -14.90 -26.51
N ILE A 240 1.63 -15.11 -25.19
CA ILE A 240 1.33 -14.06 -24.21
C ILE A 240 2.63 -13.58 -23.56
N ALA A 241 3.03 -12.34 -23.86
CA ALA A 241 4.29 -11.76 -23.36
C ALA A 241 4.41 -11.74 -21.82
N LYS A 242 3.33 -11.39 -21.11
CA LYS A 242 3.32 -11.36 -19.63
C LYS A 242 3.68 -12.70 -18.98
N ASN A 243 3.52 -13.81 -19.71
CA ASN A 243 3.82 -15.14 -19.18
C ASN A 243 5.33 -15.43 -19.15
N TYR A 244 6.18 -14.55 -19.70
CA TYR A 244 7.64 -14.64 -19.71
C TYR A 244 8.32 -13.56 -18.84
N LEU A 245 7.57 -12.83 -18.03
CA LEU A 245 8.09 -11.80 -17.13
C LEU A 245 8.44 -12.42 -15.76
N ASN A 246 9.61 -12.07 -15.21
CA ASN A 246 10.02 -12.47 -13.86
C ASN A 246 9.68 -11.39 -12.83
N GLU A 247 9.62 -11.74 -11.54
CA GLU A 247 9.35 -10.78 -10.46
C GLU A 247 10.36 -9.62 -10.43
N GLU A 248 11.64 -9.87 -10.75
CA GLU A 248 12.69 -8.84 -10.84
C GLU A 248 12.45 -7.82 -11.96
N ASP A 249 11.94 -8.24 -13.13
CA ASP A 249 11.59 -7.34 -14.24
C ASP A 249 10.45 -6.38 -13.87
N ILE A 250 9.57 -6.80 -12.95
CA ILE A 250 8.42 -6.03 -12.48
C ILE A 250 8.87 -5.02 -11.40
N LEU A 251 10.01 -5.24 -10.74
CA LEU A 251 10.48 -4.49 -9.58
C LEU A 251 11.46 -3.35 -9.93
N HIS A 252 12.23 -3.45 -11.02
CA HIS A 252 13.38 -2.56 -11.25
C HIS A 252 13.08 -1.11 -11.72
N ASP A 253 11.89 -0.81 -12.27
CA ASP A 253 11.59 0.51 -12.85
C ASP A 253 10.19 1.08 -12.50
N LYS A 254 9.75 0.87 -11.26
CA LYS A 254 8.43 1.33 -10.80
C LYS A 254 8.38 2.86 -10.58
N GLY A 255 7.89 3.58 -11.60
CA GLY A 255 6.88 4.60 -11.38
C GLY A 255 7.30 6.08 -11.39
N LYS A 256 8.57 6.44 -11.59
CA LYS A 256 8.92 7.87 -11.80
C LYS A 256 8.61 8.34 -13.22
N VAL A 257 8.84 7.47 -14.20
CA VAL A 257 8.78 7.84 -15.62
C VAL A 257 7.48 7.33 -16.27
N THR A 258 6.96 6.20 -15.81
CA THR A 258 5.85 5.48 -16.46
C THR A 258 4.47 6.13 -16.31
N ALA A 259 4.09 6.65 -15.14
CA ALA A 259 2.72 7.17 -14.94
C ALA A 259 2.50 8.55 -15.60
N ALA A 260 3.50 9.44 -15.53
CA ALA A 260 3.44 10.74 -16.17
C ALA A 260 3.51 10.60 -17.70
N ILE A 261 4.41 9.75 -18.21
CA ILE A 261 4.48 9.44 -19.64
C ILE A 261 3.21 8.73 -20.08
N ALA A 262 2.72 7.71 -19.37
CA ALA A 262 1.49 7.01 -19.75
C ALA A 262 0.25 7.90 -19.71
N LYS A 263 0.14 8.85 -18.76
CA LYS A 263 -0.97 9.81 -18.70
C LYS A 263 -0.89 10.81 -19.86
N ALA A 264 0.24 11.51 -20.02
CA ALA A 264 0.44 12.46 -21.12
C ALA A 264 0.27 11.78 -22.48
N PHE A 265 0.66 10.51 -22.57
CA PHE A 265 0.53 9.71 -23.76
C PHE A 265 -0.91 9.23 -24.00
N ALA A 266 -1.63 8.77 -22.97
CA ALA A 266 -3.05 8.41 -23.08
C ALA A 266 -3.89 9.62 -23.50
N GLU A 267 -3.60 10.80 -22.97
CA GLU A 267 -4.19 12.07 -23.42
C GLU A 267 -3.84 12.36 -24.89
N SER A 268 -2.59 12.15 -25.32
CA SER A 268 -2.18 12.36 -26.72
C SER A 268 -2.82 11.38 -27.72
N GLU A 269 -3.01 10.11 -27.34
CA GLU A 269 -3.64 9.11 -28.20
C GLU A 269 -5.17 9.25 -28.18
N PHE A 270 -5.76 9.64 -27.04
CA PHE A 270 -7.16 10.03 -26.97
C PHE A 270 -7.44 11.20 -27.91
N GLU A 271 -6.54 12.18 -28.00
CA GLU A 271 -6.72 13.32 -28.89
C GLU A 271 -6.65 12.95 -30.37
N LYS A 272 -5.76 12.02 -30.75
CA LYS A 272 -5.73 11.46 -32.12
C LYS A 272 -6.98 10.62 -32.41
N PHE A 273 -7.43 9.85 -31.42
CA PHE A 273 -8.60 9.00 -31.53
C PHE A 273 -9.89 9.82 -31.64
N ARG A 274 -10.05 10.86 -30.83
CA ARG A 274 -11.18 11.81 -30.88
C ARG A 274 -11.32 12.43 -32.26
N VAL A 275 -10.22 12.87 -32.87
CA VAL A 275 -10.24 13.45 -34.23
C VAL A 275 -10.67 12.43 -35.30
N LEU A 276 -10.33 11.15 -35.14
CA LEU A 276 -10.80 10.09 -36.04
C LEU A 276 -12.27 9.75 -35.77
N GLN A 277 -12.67 9.65 -34.50
CA GLN A 277 -14.04 9.37 -34.08
C GLN A 277 -15.00 10.45 -34.55
N ASP A 278 -14.69 11.73 -34.34
CA ASP A 278 -15.48 12.89 -34.78
C ASP A 278 -15.68 12.91 -36.31
N ARG A 279 -14.71 12.40 -37.08
CA ARG A 279 -14.82 12.29 -38.55
C ARG A 279 -15.76 11.17 -39.00
N THR A 280 -15.88 10.11 -38.22
CA THR A 280 -16.78 8.97 -38.48
C THR A 280 -18.08 9.03 -37.69
N TYR A 281 -18.24 10.04 -36.83
CA TYR A 281 -19.41 10.21 -35.98
C TYR A 281 -20.60 10.67 -36.83
N GLN A 282 -21.60 9.81 -36.93
CA GLN A 282 -22.92 10.17 -37.41
C GLN A 282 -23.85 10.25 -36.20
N SER A 283 -24.43 11.42 -35.97
CA SER A 283 -25.39 11.58 -34.89
C SER A 283 -26.67 10.81 -35.18
N ASP A 284 -27.46 10.53 -34.15
CA ASP A 284 -28.77 9.91 -34.31
C ASP A 284 -29.70 10.74 -35.20
N PHE A 285 -29.50 12.07 -35.27
CA PHE A 285 -30.19 12.95 -36.19
C PHE A 285 -29.74 12.75 -37.65
N ASP A 286 -28.43 12.63 -37.90
CA ASP A 286 -27.88 12.38 -39.24
C ASP A 286 -28.34 11.02 -39.78
N ARG A 287 -28.41 10.00 -38.92
CA ARG A 287 -28.99 8.69 -39.27
C ARG A 287 -30.46 8.79 -39.61
N LEU A 288 -31.23 9.59 -38.87
CA LEU A 288 -32.66 9.74 -39.08
C LEU A 288 -32.96 10.48 -40.39
N VAL A 289 -32.15 11.50 -40.73
CA VAL A 289 -32.22 12.22 -42.00
C VAL A 289 -31.84 11.32 -43.17
N ALA A 290 -30.75 10.55 -43.06
CA ALA A 290 -30.34 9.59 -44.09
C ALA A 290 -31.42 8.53 -44.37
N ASN A 291 -32.06 8.01 -43.31
CA ASN A 291 -33.16 7.05 -43.44
C ASN A 291 -34.41 7.66 -44.09
N ILE A 292 -34.71 8.94 -43.84
CA ILE A 292 -35.82 9.64 -44.51
C ILE A 292 -35.51 9.86 -46.00
N GLU A 293 -34.28 10.23 -46.34
CA GLU A 293 -33.84 10.42 -47.72
C GLU A 293 -33.85 9.11 -48.52
N GLU A 294 -33.43 7.99 -47.93
CA GLU A 294 -33.51 6.66 -48.56
C GLU A 294 -34.96 6.21 -48.78
N ASN A 295 -35.85 6.41 -47.80
CA ASN A 295 -37.27 6.09 -47.93
C ASN A 295 -37.96 6.94 -49.01
N SER A 296 -37.57 8.22 -49.16
CA SER A 296 -38.09 9.11 -50.20
C SER A 296 -37.65 8.73 -51.62
N LYS A 297 -36.49 8.09 -51.77
CA LYS A 297 -35.99 7.56 -53.05
C LYS A 297 -36.67 6.26 -53.47
N GLN A 298 -37.23 5.51 -52.51
CA GLN A 298 -37.98 4.28 -52.78
C GLN A 298 -39.47 4.53 -53.09
N THR A 299 -39.99 5.74 -52.85
CA THR A 299 -41.39 6.12 -53.14
C THR A 299 -41.58 6.90 -54.45
N LYS A 300 -40.52 7.05 -55.26
CA LYS A 300 -40.57 7.53 -56.66
C LYS A 300 -40.30 6.38 -57.61
#